data_AF-A0A0G1SVQ2-F1
#
_entry.id   AF-A0A0G1SVQ2-F1
#
_cell.length_a   1.000
_cell.length_b   1.000
_cell.length_c   1.000
_cell.angle_alpha   90.00
_cell.angle_beta   90.00
_cell.angle_gamma   90.00
#
_symmetry.space_group_name_H-M   'P 1'
#
loop_
_entity.id
_entity.type
_entity.pdbx_description
1 polymer ?
#
loop_
_entity_poly.entity_id
_entity_poly.type
_entity_poly.pdbx_seq_one_letter_code
_entity_poly.pdbx_strand_id
1 'polypeptide(L)'
;MFIIKADGRKELFSQYKIISSLERIGLSKNEAKEIAQTLKMRYRDTVSSDEIFHAVIAMLKSHDSALAAKYNLRRALMQLGPAGYPFEQYIAHVLQDIGYQTKTNQIVRGTCVQHE
;
A
#
# COMPACT_ATOMS: atom_id res chain seq x y z
N MET A 1 -11.72 -18.56 -5.80
CA MET A 1 -11.84 -17.16 -6.24
C MET A 1 -10.58 -16.70 -6.95
N PHE A 2 -10.75 -15.93 -8.02
CA PHE A 2 -9.67 -15.21 -8.70
C PHE A 2 -9.64 -13.72 -8.33
N ILE A 3 -8.45 -13.15 -8.29
CA ILE A 3 -8.21 -11.73 -8.13
C ILE A 3 -7.79 -11.15 -9.48
N ILE A 4 -8.43 -10.07 -9.92
CA ILE A 4 -7.98 -9.25 -11.06
C ILE A 4 -7.11 -8.12 -10.53
N LYS A 5 -5.84 -8.11 -10.92
CA LYS A 5 -4.87 -7.06 -10.56
C LYS A 5 -5.14 -5.78 -11.35
N ALA A 6 -4.52 -4.68 -10.91
CA ALA A 6 -4.60 -3.40 -11.59
C ALA A 6 -4.10 -3.43 -13.06
N ASP A 7 -3.18 -4.34 -13.38
CA ASP A 7 -2.65 -4.58 -14.74
C ASP A 7 -3.49 -5.59 -15.55
N GLY A 8 -4.66 -5.99 -15.05
CA GLY A 8 -5.55 -6.96 -15.69
C GLY A 8 -5.15 -8.43 -15.48
N ARG A 9 -4.02 -8.72 -14.83
CA ARG A 9 -3.59 -10.10 -14.57
C ARG A 9 -4.55 -10.79 -13.61
N LYS A 10 -4.89 -12.04 -13.93
CA LYS A 10 -5.73 -12.92 -13.10
C LYS A 10 -4.85 -13.79 -12.21
N GLU A 11 -5.05 -13.73 -10.90
CA GLU A 11 -4.31 -14.50 -9.91
C GLU A 11 -5.27 -15.32 -9.03
N LEU A 12 -4.85 -16.46 -8.50
CA LEU A 12 -5.63 -17.15 -7.46
C LEU A 12 -5.58 -16.35 -6.15
N PHE A 13 -6.71 -16.25 -5.46
CA PHE A 13 -6.75 -15.62 -4.14
C PHE A 13 -5.87 -16.38 -3.15
N SER A 14 -4.99 -15.64 -2.45
CA SER A 14 -4.11 -16.18 -1.42
C SER A 14 -4.36 -15.47 -0.09
N GLN A 15 -4.91 -16.21 0.89
CA GLN A 15 -5.09 -15.69 2.25
C GLN A 15 -3.78 -15.24 2.87
N TYR A 16 -2.69 -15.96 2.58
CA TYR A 16 -1.36 -15.62 3.08
C TYR A 16 -0.93 -14.20 2.68
N LYS A 17 -1.23 -13.76 1.45
CA LYS A 17 -0.90 -12.40 0.99
C LYS A 17 -1.65 -11.32 1.78
N ILE A 18 -2.92 -11.58 2.12
CA ILE A 18 -3.72 -10.65 2.93
C ILE A 18 -3.19 -10.61 4.37
N ILE A 19 -2.99 -11.78 4.98
CA ILE A 19 -2.50 -11.90 6.36
C ILE A 19 -1.15 -11.18 6.49
N SER A 20 -0.19 -11.49 5.61
CA SER A 20 1.13 -10.86 5.63
C SER A 20 1.05 -9.34 5.45
N SER A 21 0.14 -8.85 4.59
CA SER A 21 -0.04 -7.41 4.40
C SER A 21 -0.61 -6.71 5.64
N LEU A 22 -1.44 -7.39 6.43
CA LEU A 22 -2.03 -6.87 7.65
C LEU A 22 -1.07 -6.96 8.85
N GLU A 23 -0.29 -8.03 8.95
CA GLU A 23 0.75 -8.15 9.98
C GLU A 23 1.81 -7.05 9.83
N ARG A 24 2.16 -6.66 8.59
CA ARG A 24 3.13 -5.58 8.33
C ARG A 24 2.72 -4.20 8.87
N ILE A 25 1.43 -3.96 9.07
CA ILE A 25 0.93 -2.71 9.66
C ILE A 25 0.69 -2.80 11.17
N GLY A 26 0.89 -3.99 11.75
CA GLY A 26 0.84 -4.23 13.20
C GLY A 26 -0.39 -4.99 13.69
N LEU A 27 -1.22 -5.57 12.82
CA LEU A 27 -2.31 -6.45 13.28
C LEU A 27 -1.74 -7.75 13.87
N SER A 28 -2.40 -8.28 14.88
CA SER A 28 -2.10 -9.62 15.35
C SER A 28 -2.43 -10.67 14.28
N LYS A 29 -1.72 -11.79 14.31
CA LYS A 29 -1.94 -12.91 13.37
C LYS A 29 -3.38 -13.43 13.39
N ASN A 30 -4.04 -13.40 14.54
CA ASN A 30 -5.41 -13.88 14.69
C ASN A 30 -6.41 -12.94 14.02
N GLU A 31 -6.32 -11.63 14.30
CA GLU A 31 -7.17 -10.61 13.65
C GLU A 31 -6.96 -10.60 12.13
N ALA A 32 -5.70 -10.70 11.68
CA ALA A 32 -5.38 -10.75 10.26
C ALA A 32 -6.01 -11.98 9.57
N LYS A 33 -6.04 -13.13 10.24
CA LYS A 33 -6.73 -14.35 9.74
C LYS A 33 -8.23 -14.15 9.66
N GLU A 34 -8.85 -13.54 10.67
CA GLU A 34 -10.29 -13.28 10.69
C GLU A 34 -10.73 -12.37 9.54
N ILE A 35 -9.98 -11.31 9.27
CA ILE A 35 -10.22 -10.44 8.12
C ILE A 35 -10.06 -11.22 6.80
N ALA A 36 -8.97 -11.99 6.66
CA ALA A 36 -8.74 -12.79 5.46
C ALA A 36 -9.81 -13.87 5.23
N GLN A 37 -10.37 -14.43 6.29
CA GLN A 37 -11.46 -15.41 6.22
C GLN A 37 -12.78 -14.74 5.86
N THR A 38 -13.08 -13.58 6.44
CA THR A 38 -14.24 -12.76 6.10
C THR A 38 -14.24 -12.39 4.61
N LEU A 39 -13.11 -11.96 4.06
CA LEU A 39 -12.96 -11.66 2.64
C LEU A 39 -13.19 -12.88 1.75
N LYS A 40 -12.65 -14.05 2.14
CA LYS A 40 -12.85 -15.30 1.41
C LYS A 40 -14.31 -15.74 1.38
N MET A 41 -15.06 -15.50 2.45
CA MET A 41 -16.50 -15.82 2.52
C MET A 41 -17.35 -14.81 1.72
N ARG A 42 -16.97 -13.53 1.75
CA ARG A 42 -17.68 -12.45 1.04
C ARG A 42 -17.62 -12.61 -0.47
N TYR A 43 -16.46 -12.99 -1.01
CA TYR A 43 -16.25 -13.06 -2.45
C TYR A 43 -16.09 -14.52 -2.90
N ARG A 44 -17.08 -15.03 -3.64
CA ARG A 44 -17.10 -16.43 -4.10
C ARG A 44 -16.39 -16.64 -5.45
N ASP A 45 -16.49 -15.65 -6.35
CA ASP A 45 -16.08 -15.80 -7.76
C ASP A 45 -14.81 -15.04 -8.12
N THR A 46 -14.94 -13.90 -8.80
CA THR A 46 -13.83 -13.03 -9.22
C THR A 46 -14.01 -11.67 -8.59
N VAL A 47 -12.93 -11.10 -8.07
CA VAL A 47 -12.92 -9.78 -7.43
C VAL A 47 -11.67 -9.03 -7.87
N SER A 48 -11.71 -7.71 -7.98
CA SER A 48 -10.50 -6.94 -8.23
C SER A 48 -9.66 -6.79 -6.96
N SER A 49 -8.35 -6.57 -7.12
CA SER A 49 -7.48 -6.21 -5.99
C SER A 49 -7.87 -4.87 -5.36
N ASP A 50 -8.53 -3.99 -6.12
CA ASP A 50 -9.05 -2.71 -5.66
C ASP A 50 -10.25 -2.88 -4.71
N GLU A 51 -11.21 -3.73 -5.07
CA GLU A 51 -12.36 -4.04 -4.20
C GLU A 51 -11.92 -4.73 -2.91
N ILE A 52 -10.96 -5.66 -2.97
CA ILE A 52 -10.36 -6.25 -1.76
C ILE A 52 -9.74 -5.16 -0.89
N PHE A 53 -8.97 -4.24 -1.49
CA PHE A 53 -8.35 -3.14 -0.75
C PHE A 53 -9.39 -2.29 -0.03
N HIS A 54 -10.46 -1.87 -0.72
CA HIS A 54 -11.52 -1.05 -0.14
C HIS A 54 -12.28 -1.79 0.97
N ALA A 55 -12.54 -3.09 0.80
CA ALA A 55 -13.15 -3.91 1.83
C ALA A 55 -12.27 -4.02 3.09
N VAL A 56 -10.95 -4.23 2.91
CA VAL A 56 -9.99 -4.24 4.02
C VAL A 56 -9.97 -2.89 4.74
N ILE A 57 -9.88 -1.77 3.99
CA ILE A 57 -9.91 -0.42 4.58
C ILE A 57 -11.19 -0.19 5.39
N ALA A 58 -12.35 -0.61 4.89
CA ALA A 58 -13.61 -0.47 5.62
C ALA A 58 -13.60 -1.25 6.94
N MET A 59 -13.11 -2.50 6.91
CA MET A 59 -12.97 -3.33 8.12
C MET A 59 -11.95 -2.74 9.11
N LEU A 60 -10.83 -2.22 8.62
CA LEU A 60 -9.82 -1.59 9.45
C LEU A 60 -10.34 -0.29 10.07
N LYS A 61 -11.11 0.54 9.34
CA LYS A 61 -11.69 1.78 9.89
C LYS A 61 -12.61 1.53 11.07
N SER A 62 -13.37 0.42 11.06
CA SER A 62 -14.22 0.03 12.19
C SER A 62 -13.44 -0.59 13.36
N HIS A 63 -12.24 -1.10 13.11
CA HIS A 63 -11.39 -1.75 14.11
C HIS A 63 -10.41 -0.76 14.75
N ASP A 64 -9.56 -0.13 13.94
CA ASP A 64 -8.62 0.90 14.32
C ASP A 64 -8.31 1.82 13.12
N SER A 65 -8.75 3.08 13.23
CA SER A 65 -8.52 4.11 12.21
C SER A 65 -7.03 4.37 11.93
N ALA A 66 -6.14 4.18 12.90
CA ALA A 66 -4.69 4.34 12.72
C ALA A 66 -4.11 3.20 11.86
N LEU A 67 -4.59 1.97 12.04
CA LEU A 67 -4.22 0.83 11.20
C LEU A 67 -4.75 1.01 9.77
N ALA A 68 -5.96 1.53 9.61
CA ALA A 68 -6.50 1.87 8.29
C ALA A 68 -5.63 2.93 7.57
N ALA A 69 -5.18 3.96 8.30
CA ALA A 69 -4.29 4.98 7.75
C ALA A 69 -2.94 4.38 7.32
N LYS A 70 -2.33 3.52 8.15
CA LYS A 70 -1.09 2.80 7.81
C LYS A 70 -1.25 1.93 6.57
N TYR A 71 -2.37 1.19 6.46
CA TYR A 71 -2.67 0.36 5.29
C TYR A 71 -2.83 1.19 4.01
N ASN A 72 -3.48 2.36 4.11
CA ASN A 72 -3.73 3.25 2.99
C ASN A 72 -2.46 3.99 2.51
N LEU A 73 -1.41 4.05 3.32
CA LEU A 73 -0.23 4.87 3.06
C LEU A 73 0.36 4.65 1.67
N ARG A 74 0.50 3.39 1.23
CA ARG A 74 1.02 3.08 -0.11
C ARG A 74 0.17 3.71 -1.23
N ARG A 75 -1.16 3.71 -1.09
CA ARG A 75 -2.05 4.32 -2.08
C ARG A 75 -2.03 5.83 -2.01
N ALA A 76 -2.02 6.40 -0.80
CA ALA A 76 -1.91 7.85 -0.61
C ALA A 76 -0.63 8.39 -1.27
N LEU A 77 0.50 7.68 -1.14
CA LEU A 77 1.74 8.03 -1.84
C LEU A 77 1.58 8.00 -3.36
N MET A 78 0.90 7.00 -3.93
CA MET A 78 0.62 6.95 -5.37
C MET A 78 -0.30 8.09 -5.84
N GLN A 79 -1.17 8.61 -4.97
CA GLN A 79 -2.06 9.73 -5.29
C GLN A 79 -1.33 11.09 -5.38
N LEU A 80 -0.08 11.18 -4.93
CA LEU A 80 0.78 12.35 -5.15
C LEU A 80 1.19 12.51 -6.63
N GLY A 81 0.78 11.59 -7.50
CA GLY A 81 0.91 11.68 -8.94
C GLY A 81 2.09 10.86 -9.48
N PRO A 82 2.00 10.41 -10.75
CA PRO A 82 2.99 9.52 -11.35
C PRO A 82 4.34 10.20 -11.57
N ALA A 83 4.35 11.53 -11.64
CA ALA A 83 5.55 12.32 -11.85
C ALA A 83 6.50 12.33 -10.64
N GLY A 84 6.05 11.91 -9.44
CA GLY A 84 6.91 11.84 -8.25
C GLY A 84 7.26 13.19 -7.62
N TYR A 85 7.27 14.28 -8.39
CA TYR A 85 7.66 15.62 -7.92
C TYR A 85 6.98 16.06 -6.61
N PRO A 86 5.65 15.93 -6.41
CA PRO A 86 5.04 16.31 -5.14
C PRO A 86 5.50 15.46 -3.96
N PHE A 87 5.79 14.17 -4.18
CA PHE A 87 6.34 13.28 -3.17
C PHE A 87 7.78 13.67 -2.80
N GLU A 88 8.61 13.95 -3.80
CA GLU A 88 10.00 14.39 -3.57
C GLU A 88 10.06 15.69 -2.77
N GLN A 89 9.22 16.66 -3.14
CA GLN A 89 9.12 17.91 -2.41
C GLN A 89 8.65 17.67 -0.98
N TYR A 90 7.62 16.85 -0.77
CA TYR A 90 7.14 16.53 0.57
C TYR A 90 8.23 15.91 1.46
N ILE A 91 8.93 14.88 0.96
CA ILE A 91 10.00 14.22 1.72
C ILE A 91 11.19 15.17 1.94
N ALA A 92 11.53 16.02 0.97
CA ALA A 92 12.59 17.00 1.13
C ALA A 92 12.31 17.96 2.30
N HIS A 93 11.07 18.42 2.46
CA HIS A 93 10.66 19.26 3.59
C HIS A 93 10.66 18.49 4.91
N VAL A 94 10.18 17.23 4.94
CA VAL A 94 10.21 16.39 6.15
C VAL A 94 11.65 16.19 6.64
N LEU A 95 12.58 15.91 5.74
CA LEU A 95 13.99 15.73 6.09
C LEU A 95 14.66 17.03 6.56
N GLN A 96 14.29 18.17 5.95
CA GLN A 96 14.74 19.49 6.42
C GLN A 96 14.29 19.78 7.85
N ASP A 97 13.05 19.45 8.19
CA ASP A 97 12.50 19.62 9.55
C ASP A 97 13.27 18.76 10.58
N ILE A 98 13.83 17.63 10.17
CA ILE A 98 14.67 16.74 11.00
C ILE A 98 16.15 17.19 11.01
N GLY A 99 16.49 18.29 10.33
CA GLY A 99 17.83 18.91 10.36
C GLY A 99 18.75 18.55 9.19
N TYR A 100 18.24 17.89 8.14
CA TYR A 100 19.03 17.57 6.95
C TYR A 100 19.00 18.70 5.92
N GLN A 101 20.07 18.81 5.13
CA GLN A 101 20.04 19.59 3.89
C GLN A 101 19.58 18.69 2.75
N THR A 102 18.60 19.14 1.98
CA THR A 102 18.04 18.37 0.87
C THR A 102 18.19 19.11 -0.45
N LYS A 103 18.38 18.35 -1.53
CA LYS A 103 18.38 18.82 -2.91
C LYS A 103 17.52 17.85 -3.73
N THR A 104 16.58 18.37 -4.50
CA THR A 104 15.72 17.61 -5.41
C THR A 104 16.12 17.88 -6.87
N ASN A 105 15.58 17.12 -7.83
CA ASN A 105 15.88 17.24 -9.27
C ASN A 105 17.40 17.19 -9.55
N GLN A 106 18.14 16.30 -8.90
CA GLN A 106 19.59 16.20 -9.06
C GLN A 106 19.94 15.08 -10.02
N ILE A 107 20.66 15.39 -11.10
CA ILE A 107 21.21 14.35 -11.97
C ILE A 107 22.49 13.82 -11.33
N VAL A 108 22.44 12.58 -10.85
CA VAL A 108 23.55 11.86 -10.23
C VAL A 108 24.11 10.84 -11.21
N ARG A 109 25.45 10.74 -11.27
CA ARG A 109 26.12 9.76 -12.12
C ARG A 109 26.14 8.41 -11.40
N GLY A 110 25.26 7.49 -11.80
CA GLY A 110 25.30 6.12 -11.34
C GLY A 110 26.43 5.33 -11.99
N THR A 111 26.64 4.12 -11.49
CA THR A 111 27.69 3.20 -11.99
C THR A 111 27.51 2.85 -13.46
N CYS A 112 26.26 2.70 -13.91
CA CYS A 112 25.95 2.26 -15.28
C CYS A 112 25.27 3.35 -16.12
N VAL A 113 24.42 4.17 -15.50
CA VAL A 113 23.67 5.25 -16.17
C VAL A 113 23.55 6.46 -15.25
N GLN A 114 23.20 7.61 -15.81
CA GLN A 114 22.76 8.76 -15.01
C GLN A 114 21.37 8.47 -14.46
N HIS A 115 21.17 8.85 -13.20
CA HIS A 115 19.90 8.79 -12.51
C HIS A 115 19.51 10.21 -12.12
N GLU A 116 18.22 10.50 -12.19
CA GLU A 116 17.59 11.57 -11.42
C GLU A 116 17.13 11.01 -10.08
#